data_AF-A0A0E3NXN3-F1
#
_entry.id   AF-A0A0E3NXN3-F1
#
_cell.length_a   1.000
_cell.length_b   1.000
_cell.length_c   1.000
_cell.angle_alpha   90.00
_cell.angle_beta   90.00
_cell.angle_gamma   90.00
#
_symmetry.space_group_name_H-M   'P 1'
#
loop_
_entity.id
_entity.type
_entity.pdbx_description
1 polymer ?
#
loop_
_entity_poly.entity_id
_entity_poly.type
_entity_poly.pdbx_seq_one_letter_code
_entity_poly.pdbx_strand_id
1 'polypeptide(L)'
;MSSEEQRGLDEIRGIEEGLKAAYTRNTKEAVEAFDRLREFAIRLIYLNVTAEHELDAKALIVSIGDMGKITAKQSMEIASVAASRALGDIAAEAASQRRDALAIKAVSVLGSLSRELAARGMDTAAKSAAEGLGKFGAVSARMGVENQVTLSEIYLMQLVREAMEEDLSETGIIAVAFLGEVGAVSVENKLEESAIGVSILLEELGIAAVRENHEPEAKVVINAFEKLGKASSMHGMKSLLFQAAWSVETIRVLAEDKGMNAVSRIAKLTLESVKAAGALDEEQTLEKIQEIKKFHRKIMEKS
;
A
#
# COMPACT_ATOMS: atom_id res chain seq x y z
N MET A 1 30.96 30.53 2.93
CA MET A 1 30.11 29.43 2.47
C MET A 1 28.69 29.95 2.42
N SER A 2 28.00 29.74 1.29
CA SER A 2 26.57 30.05 1.20
C SER A 2 25.77 29.07 2.07
N SER A 3 24.52 29.41 2.41
CA SER A 3 23.67 28.46 3.17
C SER A 3 23.34 27.20 2.36
N GLU A 4 23.41 27.28 1.03
CA GLU A 4 23.22 26.15 0.10
C GLU A 4 24.43 25.20 0.09
N GLU A 5 25.66 25.74 0.09
CA GLU A 5 26.89 24.93 0.20
C GLU A 5 26.96 24.19 1.54
N GLN A 6 26.54 24.84 2.63
CA GLN A 6 26.48 24.22 3.95
C GLN A 6 25.42 23.09 3.99
N ARG A 7 24.26 23.31 3.36
CA ARG A 7 23.19 22.31 3.26
C ARG A 7 23.65 21.07 2.50
N GLY A 8 24.27 21.24 1.33
CA GLY A 8 24.76 20.11 0.54
C GLY A 8 25.80 19.26 1.29
N LEU A 9 26.67 19.90 2.09
CA LEU A 9 27.62 19.17 2.95
C LEU A 9 26.94 18.41 4.09
N ASP A 10 25.91 19.00 4.70
CA ASP A 10 25.16 18.34 5.77
C ASP A 10 24.34 17.14 5.24
N GLU A 11 23.82 17.22 4.02
CA GLU A 11 23.14 16.12 3.32
C GLU A 11 24.10 14.96 3.02
N ILE A 12 25.23 15.23 2.38
CA ILE A 12 26.25 14.21 2.07
C ILE A 12 26.74 13.53 3.35
N ARG A 13 27.05 14.32 4.38
CA ARG A 13 27.50 13.77 5.67
C ARG A 13 26.42 12.87 6.30
N GLY A 14 25.14 13.26 6.22
CA GLY A 14 24.03 12.44 6.70
C GLY A 14 23.95 11.08 6.01
N ILE A 15 24.15 11.04 4.69
CA ILE A 15 24.19 9.81 3.90
C ILE A 15 25.39 8.93 4.30
N GLU A 16 26.59 9.52 4.38
CA GLU A 16 27.81 8.79 4.74
C GLU A 16 27.73 8.19 6.15
N GLU A 17 27.29 8.98 7.13
CA GLU A 17 27.07 8.55 8.51
C GLU A 17 26.03 7.42 8.56
N GLY A 18 24.92 7.58 7.83
CA GLY A 18 23.86 6.59 7.76
C GLY A 18 24.30 5.26 7.16
N LEU A 19 25.02 5.29 6.03
CA LEU A 19 25.57 4.10 5.40
C LEU A 19 26.57 3.41 6.33
N LYS A 20 27.48 4.17 6.94
CA LYS A 20 28.43 3.63 7.92
C LYS A 20 27.70 2.94 9.06
N ALA A 21 26.70 3.58 9.66
CA ALA A 21 25.91 3.02 10.76
C ALA A 21 25.17 1.73 10.36
N ALA A 22 24.59 1.69 9.15
CA ALA A 22 23.94 0.50 8.62
C ALA A 22 24.93 -0.67 8.45
N TYR A 23 26.14 -0.42 7.94
CA TYR A 23 27.18 -1.46 7.79
C TYR A 23 27.78 -1.91 9.12
N THR A 24 27.96 -1.01 10.08
CA THR A 24 28.51 -1.33 11.41
C THR A 24 27.46 -1.84 12.40
N ARG A 25 26.21 -2.00 11.95
CA ARG A 25 25.05 -2.43 12.76
C ARG A 25 24.75 -1.51 13.95
N ASN A 26 25.02 -0.21 13.80
CA ASN A 26 24.67 0.77 14.81
C ASN A 26 23.22 1.25 14.60
N THR A 27 22.27 0.56 15.22
CA THR A 27 20.82 0.84 15.08
C THR A 27 20.47 2.29 15.43
N LYS A 28 21.05 2.84 16.51
CA LYS A 28 20.73 4.19 16.96
C LYS A 28 21.15 5.23 15.92
N GLU A 29 22.40 5.17 15.46
CA GLU A 29 22.92 6.11 14.45
C GLU A 29 22.20 5.94 13.10
N ALA A 30 21.82 4.71 12.73
CA ALA A 30 21.04 4.48 11.52
C ALA A 30 19.65 5.14 11.59
N VAL A 31 18.95 5.02 12.72
CA VAL A 31 17.67 5.69 12.97
C VAL A 31 17.81 7.21 12.90
N GLU A 32 18.81 7.77 13.59
CA GLU A 32 19.10 9.22 13.57
C GLU A 32 19.45 9.73 12.16
N ALA A 33 20.10 8.91 11.34
CA ALA A 33 20.36 9.24 9.95
C ALA A 33 19.07 9.25 9.12
N PHE A 34 18.18 8.26 9.27
CA PHE A 34 16.89 8.24 8.57
C PHE A 34 16.02 9.46 8.92
N ASP A 35 15.96 9.84 10.20
CA ASP A 35 15.21 11.03 10.64
C ASP A 35 15.76 12.31 10.00
N ARG A 36 17.08 12.50 10.01
CA ARG A 36 17.74 13.67 9.38
C ARG A 36 17.50 13.72 7.86
N LEU A 37 17.69 12.60 7.16
CA LEU A 37 17.48 12.54 5.71
C LEU A 37 16.01 12.76 5.34
N ARG A 38 15.07 12.26 6.15
CA ARG A 38 13.63 12.55 6.01
C ARG A 38 13.36 14.05 6.09
N GLU A 39 13.89 14.71 7.12
CA GLU A 39 13.69 16.16 7.31
C GLU A 39 14.25 16.97 6.14
N PHE A 40 15.43 16.61 5.61
CA PHE A 40 15.97 17.25 4.42
C PHE A 40 15.10 17.04 3.18
N ALA A 41 14.66 15.81 2.92
CA ALA A 41 13.80 15.51 1.79
C ALA A 41 12.46 16.27 1.86
N ILE A 42 11.82 16.30 3.03
CA ILE A 42 10.59 17.07 3.26
C ILE A 42 10.84 18.56 3.05
N ARG A 43 11.95 19.10 3.56
CA ARG A 43 12.27 20.52 3.34
C ARG A 43 12.37 20.85 1.84
N LEU A 44 13.01 20.00 1.04
CA LEU A 44 13.14 20.19 -0.41
C LEU A 44 11.79 20.10 -1.14
N ILE A 45 10.86 19.26 -0.67
CA ILE A 45 9.49 19.17 -1.20
C ILE A 45 8.75 20.52 -1.07
N TYR A 46 8.99 21.26 0.01
CA TYR A 46 8.37 22.57 0.27
C TYR A 46 9.10 23.76 -0.36
N LEU A 47 10.31 23.58 -0.88
CA LEU A 47 11.02 24.63 -1.61
C LEU A 47 10.48 24.78 -3.03
N ASN A 48 10.79 25.93 -3.64
CA ASN A 48 10.52 26.21 -5.04
C ASN A 48 11.04 25.06 -5.93
N VAL A 49 10.22 24.69 -6.91
CA VAL A 49 10.53 23.61 -7.86
C VAL A 49 11.64 24.07 -8.79
N THR A 50 12.87 23.65 -8.49
CA THR A 50 14.04 23.79 -9.37
C THR A 50 14.55 22.39 -9.74
N ALA A 51 15.26 22.28 -10.86
CA ALA A 51 15.86 21.01 -11.28
C ALA A 51 16.82 20.45 -10.21
N GLU A 52 17.56 21.32 -9.55
CA GLU A 52 18.48 20.98 -8.47
C GLU A 52 17.74 20.40 -7.25
N HIS A 53 16.75 21.10 -6.70
CA HIS A 53 15.97 20.61 -5.56
C HIS A 53 15.24 19.29 -5.86
N GLU A 54 14.77 19.10 -7.08
CA GLU A 54 14.18 17.82 -7.52
C GLU A 54 15.20 16.68 -7.55
N LEU A 55 16.42 16.93 -8.02
CA LEU A 55 17.48 15.93 -8.07
C LEU A 55 17.97 15.57 -6.66
N ASP A 56 18.18 16.57 -5.81
CA ASP A 56 18.62 16.39 -4.42
C ASP A 56 17.59 15.57 -3.63
N ALA A 57 16.30 15.92 -3.74
CA ALA A 57 15.24 15.16 -3.09
C ALA A 57 15.18 13.71 -3.56
N LYS A 58 15.36 13.46 -4.87
CA LYS A 58 15.44 12.09 -5.42
C LYS A 58 16.66 11.33 -4.90
N ALA A 59 17.80 11.99 -4.79
CA ALA A 59 19.02 11.38 -4.26
C ALA A 59 18.85 10.97 -2.79
N LEU A 60 18.22 11.81 -1.97
CA LEU A 60 17.89 11.50 -0.57
C LEU A 60 16.92 10.31 -0.48
N ILE A 61 15.86 10.30 -1.28
CA ILE A 61 14.89 9.18 -1.33
C ILE A 61 15.60 7.85 -1.66
N VAL A 62 16.47 7.86 -2.68
CA VAL A 62 17.23 6.66 -3.07
C VAL A 62 18.18 6.23 -1.94
N SER A 63 18.89 7.18 -1.34
CA SER A 63 19.84 6.90 -0.26
C SER A 63 19.16 6.28 0.96
N ILE A 64 18.00 6.79 1.36
CA ILE A 64 17.18 6.19 2.43
C ILE A 64 16.79 4.75 2.06
N GLY A 65 16.39 4.51 0.81
CA GLY A 65 16.05 3.18 0.32
C GLY A 65 17.21 2.19 0.36
N ASP A 66 18.39 2.62 -0.12
CA ASP A 66 19.59 1.78 -0.17
C ASP A 66 20.09 1.47 1.24
N MET A 67 20.10 2.46 2.13
CA MET A 67 20.36 2.26 3.56
C MET A 67 19.34 1.29 4.18
N GLY A 68 18.04 1.44 3.91
CA GLY A 68 16.99 0.55 4.39
C GLY A 68 17.18 -0.90 3.93
N LYS A 69 17.62 -1.12 2.70
CA LYS A 69 17.99 -2.47 2.21
C LYS A 69 19.21 -3.03 2.93
N ILE A 70 20.18 -2.20 3.29
CA ILE A 70 21.34 -2.63 4.09
C ILE A 70 20.87 -3.00 5.51
N THR A 71 20.05 -2.19 6.18
CA THR A 71 19.54 -2.51 7.51
C THR A 71 18.69 -3.78 7.50
N ALA A 72 17.90 -4.01 6.46
CA ALA A 72 17.17 -5.26 6.25
C ALA A 72 18.11 -6.46 6.14
N LYS A 73 19.17 -6.35 5.31
CA LYS A 73 20.22 -7.39 5.18
C LYS A 73 20.95 -7.69 6.48
N GLN A 74 21.04 -6.71 7.37
CA GLN A 74 21.68 -6.85 8.68
C GLN A 74 20.68 -7.22 9.79
N SER A 75 19.41 -7.47 9.46
CA SER A 75 18.32 -7.79 10.41
C SER A 75 18.13 -6.71 11.49
N MET A 76 18.35 -5.44 11.14
CA MET A 76 18.21 -4.29 12.03
C MET A 76 16.76 -3.78 12.01
N GLU A 77 15.84 -4.54 12.61
CA GLU A 77 14.37 -4.29 12.58
C GLU A 77 13.99 -2.84 12.86
N ILE A 78 14.46 -2.27 13.97
CA ILE A 78 14.12 -0.91 14.40
C ILE A 78 14.62 0.14 13.39
N ALA A 79 15.80 -0.06 12.81
CA ALA A 79 16.33 0.83 11.79
C ALA A 79 15.55 0.70 10.48
N SER A 80 15.14 -0.51 10.11
CA SER A 80 14.28 -0.75 8.96
C SER A 80 12.88 -0.14 9.12
N VAL A 81 12.30 -0.16 10.33
CA VAL A 81 11.06 0.57 10.64
C VAL A 81 11.25 2.08 10.40
N ALA A 82 12.37 2.65 10.85
CA ALA A 82 12.66 4.06 10.63
C ALA A 82 12.81 4.41 9.13
N ALA A 83 13.45 3.53 8.34
CA ALA A 83 13.55 3.69 6.89
C ALA A 83 12.18 3.66 6.20
N SER A 84 11.35 2.68 6.51
CA SER A 84 9.98 2.54 5.98
C SER A 84 9.14 3.77 6.29
N ARG A 85 9.17 4.22 7.55
CA ARG A 85 8.45 5.42 7.99
C ARG A 85 8.94 6.68 7.28
N ALA A 86 10.27 6.85 7.16
CA ALA A 86 10.85 8.00 6.46
C ALA A 86 10.35 8.08 5.00
N LEU A 87 10.41 6.98 4.26
CA LEU A 87 9.93 6.93 2.88
C LEU A 87 8.41 7.14 2.78
N GLY A 88 7.62 6.57 3.70
CA GLY A 88 6.17 6.75 3.74
C GLY A 88 5.77 8.21 4.00
N ASP A 89 6.44 8.87 4.94
CA ASP A 89 6.22 10.29 5.23
C ASP A 89 6.61 11.17 4.03
N ILE A 90 7.77 10.93 3.41
CA ILE A 90 8.19 11.65 2.20
C ILE A 90 7.17 11.46 1.06
N ALA A 91 6.71 10.22 0.82
CA ALA A 91 5.75 9.93 -0.24
C ALA A 91 4.42 10.67 -0.03
N ALA A 92 3.85 10.60 1.18
CA ALA A 92 2.60 11.27 1.51
C ALA A 92 2.72 12.80 1.44
N GLU A 93 3.84 13.35 1.91
CA GLU A 93 4.10 14.79 1.85
C GLU A 93 4.27 15.28 0.42
N ALA A 94 5.06 14.57 -0.39
CA ALA A 94 5.24 14.87 -1.80
C ALA A 94 3.91 14.83 -2.58
N ALA A 95 3.06 13.84 -2.33
CA ALA A 95 1.73 13.74 -2.93
C ALA A 95 0.84 14.93 -2.53
N SER A 96 0.84 15.30 -1.24
CA SER A 96 0.07 16.44 -0.72
C SER A 96 0.51 17.76 -1.35
N GLN A 97 1.80 17.92 -1.61
CA GLN A 97 2.37 19.09 -2.29
C GLN A 97 2.34 19.01 -3.83
N ARG A 98 1.66 18.01 -4.41
CA ARG A 98 1.59 17.77 -5.87
C ARG A 98 2.97 17.67 -6.54
N ARG A 99 3.95 17.14 -5.81
CA ARG A 99 5.31 16.84 -6.31
C ARG A 99 5.33 15.42 -6.87
N ASP A 100 4.58 15.18 -7.93
CA ASP A 100 4.26 13.83 -8.42
C ASP A 100 5.48 12.95 -8.71
N ALA A 101 6.53 13.52 -9.28
CA ALA A 101 7.76 12.77 -9.57
C ALA A 101 8.47 12.29 -8.28
N LEU A 102 8.46 13.10 -7.21
CA LEU A 102 9.03 12.74 -5.91
C LEU A 102 8.14 11.73 -5.19
N ALA A 103 6.83 11.94 -5.24
CA ALA A 103 5.82 11.05 -4.68
C ALA A 103 5.93 9.63 -5.25
N ILE A 104 5.93 9.51 -6.58
CA ILE A 104 6.09 8.24 -7.31
C ILE A 104 7.45 7.59 -6.97
N LYS A 105 8.53 8.39 -6.89
CA LYS A 105 9.85 7.86 -6.56
C LYS A 105 9.90 7.31 -5.14
N ALA A 106 9.39 8.04 -4.15
CA ALA A 106 9.39 7.65 -2.75
C ALA A 106 8.55 6.39 -2.52
N VAL A 107 7.32 6.34 -3.04
CA VAL A 107 6.47 5.14 -2.89
C VAL A 107 7.07 3.93 -3.62
N SER A 108 7.74 4.12 -4.76
CA SER A 108 8.40 3.00 -5.46
C SER A 108 9.59 2.44 -4.69
N VAL A 109 10.35 3.29 -4.03
CA VAL A 109 11.43 2.86 -3.14
C VAL A 109 10.86 2.16 -1.91
N LEU A 110 9.78 2.69 -1.32
CA LEU A 110 9.08 2.06 -0.19
C LEU A 110 8.52 0.68 -0.57
N GLY A 111 7.85 0.54 -1.72
CA GLY A 111 7.30 -0.72 -2.19
C GLY A 111 8.37 -1.76 -2.54
N SER A 112 9.54 -1.33 -3.03
CA SER A 112 10.68 -2.23 -3.17
C SER A 112 11.24 -2.66 -1.81
N LEU A 113 11.27 -1.77 -0.82
CA LEU A 113 11.78 -2.07 0.52
C LEU A 113 10.80 -2.97 1.28
N SER A 114 9.50 -2.75 1.19
CA SER A 114 8.48 -3.54 1.89
C SER A 114 8.56 -5.03 1.56
N ARG A 115 8.76 -5.36 0.28
CA ARG A 115 8.98 -6.74 -0.16
C ARG A 115 10.26 -7.34 0.39
N GLU A 116 11.37 -6.59 0.35
CA GLU A 116 12.65 -7.06 0.93
C GLU A 116 12.53 -7.30 2.44
N LEU A 117 11.73 -6.50 3.15
CA LEU A 117 11.48 -6.68 4.58
C LEU A 117 10.63 -7.93 4.84
N ALA A 118 9.55 -8.12 4.08
CA ALA A 118 8.70 -9.29 4.19
C ALA A 118 9.46 -10.59 3.86
N ALA A 119 10.20 -10.63 2.74
CA ALA A 119 11.05 -11.75 2.34
C ALA A 119 12.18 -12.10 3.35
N ARG A 120 12.38 -11.25 4.37
CA ARG A 120 13.34 -11.46 5.47
C ARG A 120 12.69 -11.77 6.80
N GLY A 121 11.37 -11.93 6.84
CA GLY A 121 10.61 -12.16 8.05
C GLY A 121 10.55 -10.96 9.00
N MET A 122 10.81 -9.74 8.51
CA MET A 122 10.85 -8.51 9.30
C MET A 122 9.45 -7.93 9.45
N ASP A 123 8.56 -8.62 10.17
CA ASP A 123 7.11 -8.33 10.25
C ASP A 123 6.82 -6.90 10.74
N THR A 124 7.56 -6.40 11.74
CA THR A 124 7.31 -5.04 12.26
C THR A 124 7.70 -3.98 11.25
N ALA A 125 8.84 -4.17 10.56
CA ALA A 125 9.30 -3.24 9.53
C ALA A 125 8.43 -3.30 8.26
N ALA A 126 8.00 -4.49 7.86
CA ALA A 126 7.11 -4.71 6.72
C ALA A 126 5.72 -4.11 6.97
N LYS A 127 5.15 -4.30 8.17
CA LYS A 127 3.93 -3.61 8.63
C LYS A 127 4.09 -2.09 8.56
N SER A 128 5.20 -1.53 9.05
CA SER A 128 5.44 -0.09 8.97
C SER A 128 5.49 0.41 7.52
N ALA A 129 5.99 -0.40 6.59
CA ALA A 129 5.94 -0.09 5.17
C ALA A 129 4.51 -0.13 4.61
N ALA A 130 3.68 -1.10 5.03
CA ALA A 130 2.26 -1.16 4.69
C ALA A 130 1.51 0.11 5.13
N GLU A 131 1.77 0.61 6.33
CA GLU A 131 1.22 1.87 6.85
C GLU A 131 1.59 3.07 5.96
N GLY A 132 2.87 3.15 5.55
CA GLY A 132 3.34 4.19 4.63
C GLY A 132 2.66 4.10 3.25
N LEU A 133 2.55 2.91 2.68
CA LEU A 133 1.88 2.66 1.40
C LEU A 133 0.39 3.04 1.47
N GLY A 134 -0.32 2.63 2.52
CA GLY A 134 -1.73 2.92 2.74
C GLY A 134 -2.00 4.42 2.93
N LYS A 135 -1.20 5.10 3.77
CA LYS A 135 -1.28 6.56 3.95
C LYS A 135 -1.08 7.30 2.63
N PHE A 136 -0.07 6.91 1.85
CA PHE A 136 0.19 7.49 0.54
C PHE A 136 -0.99 7.27 -0.43
N GLY A 137 -1.56 6.06 -0.48
CA GLY A 137 -2.72 5.75 -1.32
C GLY A 137 -3.94 6.59 -0.94
N ALA A 138 -4.24 6.70 0.35
CA ALA A 138 -5.38 7.49 0.85
C ALA A 138 -5.20 9.01 0.63
N VAL A 139 -3.97 9.53 0.71
CA VAL A 139 -3.67 10.91 0.33
C VAL A 139 -3.88 11.10 -1.17
N SER A 140 -3.33 10.21 -2.00
CA SER A 140 -3.42 10.28 -3.46
C SER A 140 -4.87 10.21 -3.95
N ALA A 141 -5.70 9.38 -3.32
CA ALA A 141 -7.11 9.25 -3.65
C ALA A 141 -7.89 10.54 -3.33
N ARG A 142 -7.63 11.17 -2.18
CA ARG A 142 -8.20 12.49 -1.85
C ARG A 142 -7.74 13.61 -2.78
N MET A 143 -6.54 13.48 -3.34
CA MET A 143 -5.99 14.43 -4.31
C MET A 143 -6.47 14.19 -5.74
N GLY A 144 -7.15 13.06 -6.00
CA GLY A 144 -7.65 12.67 -7.32
C GLY A 144 -6.57 12.19 -8.27
N VAL A 145 -5.46 11.62 -7.76
CA VAL A 145 -4.28 11.25 -8.56
C VAL A 145 -4.24 9.72 -8.73
N GLU A 146 -5.04 9.20 -9.66
CA GLU A 146 -5.29 7.74 -9.81
C GLU A 146 -4.04 6.90 -10.01
N ASN A 147 -3.06 7.36 -10.80
CA ASN A 147 -1.83 6.61 -11.02
C ASN A 147 -1.02 6.39 -9.73
N GLN A 148 -1.06 7.32 -8.78
CA GLN A 148 -0.44 7.18 -7.46
C GLN A 148 -1.24 6.23 -6.57
N VAL A 149 -2.57 6.27 -6.65
CA VAL A 149 -3.45 5.33 -5.96
C VAL A 149 -3.16 3.90 -6.43
N THR A 150 -3.20 3.65 -7.73
CA THR A 150 -2.90 2.33 -8.31
C THR A 150 -1.52 1.82 -7.92
N LEU A 151 -0.51 2.70 -7.83
CA LEU A 151 0.82 2.30 -7.40
C LEU A 151 0.85 1.85 -5.93
N SER A 152 0.11 2.53 -5.04
CA SER A 152 -0.09 2.07 -3.65
C SER A 152 -0.76 0.71 -3.60
N GLU A 153 -1.84 0.53 -4.37
CA GLU A 153 -2.62 -0.72 -4.43
C GLU A 153 -1.75 -1.92 -4.84
N ILE A 154 -0.95 -1.75 -5.90
CA ILE A 154 -0.05 -2.79 -6.40
C ILE A 154 0.98 -3.18 -5.34
N TYR A 155 1.63 -2.20 -4.68
CA TYR A 155 2.64 -2.51 -3.66
C TYR A 155 2.02 -3.13 -2.40
N LEU A 156 0.82 -2.72 -2.00
CA LEU A 156 0.09 -3.37 -0.91
C LEU A 156 -0.24 -4.81 -1.28
N MET A 157 -0.77 -5.08 -2.49
CA MET A 157 -1.07 -6.43 -2.95
C MET A 157 0.19 -7.32 -2.95
N GLN A 158 1.31 -6.81 -3.48
CA GLN A 158 2.57 -7.55 -3.49
C GLN A 158 3.06 -7.85 -2.07
N LEU A 159 2.90 -6.92 -1.14
CA LEU A 159 3.28 -7.12 0.26
C LEU A 159 2.39 -8.17 0.95
N VAL A 160 1.09 -8.19 0.67
CA VAL A 160 0.19 -9.25 1.21
C VAL A 160 0.61 -10.63 0.69
N ARG A 161 0.96 -10.73 -0.60
CA ARG A 161 1.45 -11.99 -1.19
C ARG A 161 2.71 -12.49 -0.48
N GLU A 162 3.71 -11.63 -0.36
CA GLU A 162 4.96 -11.96 0.34
C GLU A 162 4.69 -12.32 1.81
N ALA A 163 3.80 -11.58 2.48
CA ALA A 163 3.46 -11.85 3.88
C ALA A 163 2.75 -13.20 4.08
N MET A 164 1.92 -13.64 3.13
CA MET A 164 1.33 -14.99 3.16
C MET A 164 2.42 -16.06 2.96
N GLU A 165 3.33 -15.85 2.00
CA GLU A 165 4.43 -16.79 1.72
C GLU A 165 5.39 -16.95 2.91
N GLU A 166 5.61 -15.87 3.67
CA GLU A 166 6.53 -15.82 4.81
C GLU A 166 5.83 -15.92 6.19
N ASP A 167 4.53 -16.26 6.21
CA ASP A 167 3.71 -16.39 7.43
C ASP A 167 3.70 -15.14 8.35
N LEU A 168 3.81 -13.94 7.76
CA LEU A 168 3.81 -12.64 8.44
C LEU A 168 2.39 -12.10 8.62
N SER A 169 1.61 -12.77 9.48
CA SER A 169 0.17 -12.50 9.57
C SER A 169 -0.18 -11.07 9.99
N GLU A 170 0.63 -10.40 10.83
CA GLU A 170 0.35 -9.01 11.20
C GLU A 170 0.50 -8.07 9.99
N THR A 171 1.60 -8.18 9.25
CA THR A 171 1.81 -7.44 7.99
C THR A 171 0.71 -7.73 6.97
N GLY A 172 0.39 -9.00 6.74
CA GLY A 172 -0.65 -9.41 5.78
C GLY A 172 -2.01 -8.79 6.11
N ILE A 173 -2.43 -8.89 7.37
CA ILE A 173 -3.70 -8.31 7.84
C ILE A 173 -3.73 -6.79 7.66
N ILE A 174 -2.65 -6.11 8.06
CA ILE A 174 -2.57 -4.64 7.99
C ILE A 174 -2.53 -4.15 6.54
N ALA A 175 -1.78 -4.81 5.66
CA ALA A 175 -1.69 -4.45 4.26
C ALA A 175 -3.04 -4.62 3.52
N VAL A 176 -3.79 -5.70 3.79
CA VAL A 176 -5.16 -5.84 3.26
C VAL A 176 -6.09 -4.76 3.81
N ALA A 177 -6.00 -4.45 5.10
CA ALA A 177 -6.84 -3.42 5.71
C ALA A 177 -6.61 -2.05 5.05
N PHE A 178 -5.36 -1.69 4.77
CA PHE A 178 -5.03 -0.46 4.04
C PHE A 178 -5.49 -0.50 2.59
N LEU A 179 -5.37 -1.63 1.90
CA LEU A 179 -5.89 -1.77 0.53
C LEU A 179 -7.41 -1.49 0.50
N GLY A 180 -8.16 -2.04 1.45
CA GLY A 180 -9.59 -1.76 1.61
C GLY A 180 -9.91 -0.30 1.96
N GLU A 181 -9.08 0.35 2.77
CA GLU A 181 -9.22 1.78 3.09
C GLU A 181 -8.97 2.66 1.87
N VAL A 182 -7.89 2.40 1.11
CA VAL A 182 -7.60 3.10 -0.15
C VAL A 182 -8.77 2.96 -1.13
N GLY A 183 -9.37 1.77 -1.24
CA GLY A 183 -10.56 1.56 -2.06
C GLY A 183 -11.77 2.36 -1.59
N ALA A 184 -12.07 2.37 -0.29
CA ALA A 184 -13.16 3.16 0.27
C ALA A 184 -12.96 4.67 0.04
N VAL A 185 -11.76 5.19 0.26
CA VAL A 185 -11.43 6.60 -0.01
C VAL A 185 -11.54 6.91 -1.51
N SER A 186 -11.16 5.96 -2.39
CA SER A 186 -11.33 6.11 -3.84
C SER A 186 -12.81 6.23 -4.23
N VAL A 187 -13.70 5.45 -3.62
CA VAL A 187 -15.16 5.59 -3.79
C VAL A 187 -15.65 6.96 -3.36
N GLU A 188 -15.26 7.41 -2.16
CA GLU A 188 -15.66 8.71 -1.62
C GLU A 188 -15.25 9.87 -2.54
N ASN A 189 -14.11 9.72 -3.22
CA ASN A 189 -13.54 10.71 -4.15
C ASN A 189 -13.87 10.44 -5.62
N LYS A 190 -14.78 9.51 -5.91
CA LYS A 190 -15.27 9.19 -7.27
C LYS A 190 -14.20 8.70 -8.25
N LEU A 191 -13.15 8.05 -7.73
CA LEU A 191 -12.12 7.39 -8.52
C LEU A 191 -12.56 5.95 -8.83
N GLU A 192 -13.47 5.81 -9.78
CA GLU A 192 -14.13 4.54 -10.10
C GLU A 192 -13.12 3.47 -10.55
N GLU A 193 -12.13 3.84 -11.37
CA GLU A 193 -11.11 2.90 -11.85
C GLU A 193 -10.27 2.33 -10.71
N SER A 194 -9.80 3.18 -9.79
CA SER A 194 -9.02 2.75 -8.62
C SER A 194 -9.87 1.91 -7.65
N ALA A 195 -11.10 2.33 -7.37
CA ALA A 195 -11.99 1.59 -6.48
C ALA A 195 -12.32 0.17 -7.01
N ILE A 196 -12.51 0.05 -8.32
CA ILE A 196 -12.64 -1.24 -9.02
C ILE A 196 -11.34 -2.04 -8.92
N GLY A 197 -10.19 -1.40 -9.16
CA GLY A 197 -8.87 -2.02 -9.03
C GLY A 197 -8.68 -2.69 -7.68
N VAL A 198 -8.95 -1.96 -6.59
CA VAL A 198 -8.95 -2.52 -5.22
C VAL A 198 -9.87 -3.72 -5.10
N SER A 199 -11.09 -3.65 -5.65
CA SER A 199 -12.04 -4.76 -5.58
C SER A 199 -11.52 -6.03 -6.23
N ILE A 200 -10.84 -5.91 -7.38
CA ILE A 200 -10.22 -7.03 -8.10
C ILE A 200 -9.06 -7.60 -7.29
N LEU A 201 -8.18 -6.74 -6.77
CA LEU A 201 -7.03 -7.16 -5.97
C LEU A 201 -7.48 -7.88 -4.68
N LEU A 202 -8.52 -7.38 -4.01
CA LEU A 202 -9.11 -8.05 -2.84
C LEU A 202 -9.72 -9.41 -3.19
N GLU A 203 -10.36 -9.56 -4.36
CA GLU A 203 -10.90 -10.86 -4.81
C GLU A 203 -9.75 -11.87 -4.99
N GLU A 204 -8.68 -11.45 -5.66
CA GLU A 204 -7.49 -12.27 -5.88
C GLU A 204 -6.80 -12.68 -4.58
N LEU A 205 -6.66 -11.75 -3.63
CA LEU A 205 -6.06 -12.01 -2.32
C LEU A 205 -6.96 -12.92 -1.46
N GLY A 206 -8.28 -12.70 -1.49
CA GLY A 206 -9.23 -13.55 -0.74
C GLY A 206 -9.26 -14.99 -1.25
N ILE A 207 -9.24 -15.17 -2.58
CA ILE A 207 -9.16 -16.51 -3.19
C ILE A 207 -7.84 -17.20 -2.82
N ALA A 208 -6.73 -16.47 -2.87
CA ALA A 208 -5.42 -16.99 -2.49
C ALA A 208 -5.38 -17.42 -1.02
N ALA A 209 -5.79 -16.51 -0.12
CA ALA A 209 -5.81 -16.76 1.31
C ALA A 209 -6.62 -18.02 1.67
N VAL A 210 -7.78 -18.24 1.02
CA VAL A 210 -8.55 -19.48 1.24
C VAL A 210 -7.86 -20.72 0.63
N ARG A 211 -7.24 -20.61 -0.54
CA ARG A 211 -6.56 -21.75 -1.19
C ARG A 211 -5.36 -22.23 -0.39
N GLU A 212 -4.62 -21.29 0.17
CA GLU A 212 -3.37 -21.45 0.92
C GLU A 212 -3.61 -21.58 2.44
N ASN A 213 -4.87 -21.52 2.88
CA ASN A 213 -5.29 -21.70 4.28
C ASN A 213 -4.85 -20.57 5.25
N HIS A 214 -4.67 -19.36 4.72
CA HIS A 214 -4.46 -18.11 5.47
C HIS A 214 -5.80 -17.53 5.96
N GLU A 215 -6.37 -18.15 7.00
CA GLU A 215 -7.67 -17.77 7.56
C GLU A 215 -7.76 -16.30 8.03
N PRO A 216 -6.77 -15.73 8.76
CA PRO A 216 -6.82 -14.33 9.20
C PRO A 216 -6.92 -13.32 8.03
N GLU A 217 -6.15 -13.55 6.98
CA GLU A 217 -6.08 -12.74 5.78
C GLU A 217 -7.40 -12.80 5.01
N ALA A 218 -7.98 -14.01 4.85
CA ALA A 218 -9.29 -14.18 4.23
C ALA A 218 -10.39 -13.41 4.97
N LYS A 219 -10.37 -13.39 6.32
CA LYS A 219 -11.34 -12.63 7.12
C LYS A 219 -11.19 -11.12 6.92
N VAL A 220 -9.97 -10.59 6.89
CA VAL A 220 -9.79 -9.14 6.70
C VAL A 220 -10.11 -8.72 5.26
N VAL A 221 -9.91 -9.58 4.26
CA VAL A 221 -10.37 -9.34 2.89
C VAL A 221 -11.90 -9.20 2.85
N ILE A 222 -12.63 -10.10 3.50
CA ILE A 222 -14.09 -10.02 3.58
C ILE A 222 -14.53 -8.70 4.25
N ASN A 223 -13.87 -8.30 5.35
CA ASN A 223 -14.17 -7.02 6.01
C ASN A 223 -13.84 -5.82 5.11
N ALA A 224 -12.78 -5.89 4.30
CA ALA A 224 -12.45 -4.85 3.32
C ALA A 224 -13.54 -4.73 2.26
N PHE A 225 -14.12 -5.84 1.78
CA PHE A 225 -15.28 -5.81 0.91
C PHE A 225 -16.52 -5.21 1.58
N GLU A 226 -16.74 -5.44 2.88
CA GLU A 226 -17.84 -4.80 3.60
C GLU A 226 -17.70 -3.27 3.58
N LYS A 227 -16.50 -2.75 3.87
CA LYS A 227 -16.20 -1.32 3.82
C LYS A 227 -16.44 -0.76 2.42
N LEU A 228 -15.89 -1.44 1.40
CA LEU A 228 -16.02 -1.03 0.01
C LEU A 228 -17.48 -1.03 -0.44
N GLY A 229 -18.26 -2.05 -0.06
CA GLY A 229 -19.69 -2.14 -0.37
C GLY A 229 -20.50 -1.02 0.29
N LYS A 230 -20.26 -0.72 1.57
CA LYS A 230 -20.92 0.39 2.27
C LYS A 230 -20.62 1.73 1.62
N ALA A 231 -19.35 2.01 1.34
CA ALA A 231 -18.93 3.22 0.63
C ALA A 231 -19.60 3.30 -0.76
N SER A 232 -19.60 2.19 -1.50
CA SER A 232 -20.19 2.12 -2.84
C SER A 232 -21.67 2.44 -2.84
N SER A 233 -22.41 1.91 -1.86
CA SER A 233 -23.83 2.23 -1.72
C SER A 233 -24.05 3.71 -1.40
N MET A 234 -23.31 4.25 -0.43
CA MET A 234 -23.42 5.67 -0.02
C MET A 234 -23.16 6.64 -1.18
N HIS A 235 -22.24 6.28 -2.08
CA HIS A 235 -21.83 7.12 -3.21
C HIS A 235 -22.48 6.71 -4.55
N GLY A 236 -23.43 5.77 -4.54
CA GLY A 236 -24.19 5.37 -5.74
C GLY A 236 -23.40 4.57 -6.78
N MET A 237 -22.25 4.00 -6.41
CA MET A 237 -21.42 3.15 -7.27
C MET A 237 -21.96 1.73 -7.31
N LYS A 238 -23.08 1.54 -8.04
CA LYS A 238 -23.76 0.24 -8.13
C LYS A 238 -22.81 -0.86 -8.59
N SER A 239 -22.12 -0.68 -9.72
CA SER A 239 -21.15 -1.65 -10.29
C SER A 239 -20.22 -2.25 -9.22
N LEU A 240 -19.63 -1.39 -8.40
CA LEU A 240 -18.71 -1.78 -7.35
C LEU A 240 -19.39 -2.48 -6.17
N LEU A 241 -20.59 -2.06 -5.78
CA LEU A 241 -21.40 -2.73 -4.76
C LEU A 241 -21.69 -4.18 -5.15
N PHE A 242 -22.07 -4.43 -6.40
CA PHE A 242 -22.28 -5.79 -6.91
C PHE A 242 -20.99 -6.59 -7.00
N GLN A 243 -19.90 -5.98 -7.48
CA GLN A 243 -18.60 -6.65 -7.55
C GLN A 243 -18.11 -7.06 -6.15
N ALA A 244 -18.32 -6.22 -5.13
CA ALA A 244 -18.02 -6.57 -3.74
C ALA A 244 -18.88 -7.76 -3.25
N ALA A 245 -20.20 -7.73 -3.48
CA ALA A 245 -21.09 -8.82 -3.10
C ALA A 245 -20.73 -10.15 -3.80
N TRP A 246 -20.43 -10.10 -5.10
CA TRP A 246 -20.01 -11.25 -5.89
C TRP A 246 -18.70 -11.85 -5.38
N SER A 247 -17.72 -11.00 -5.09
CA SER A 247 -16.41 -11.42 -4.60
C SER A 247 -16.52 -12.09 -3.22
N VAL A 248 -17.33 -11.52 -2.33
CA VAL A 248 -17.63 -12.11 -1.01
C VAL A 248 -18.28 -13.48 -1.15
N GLU A 249 -19.26 -13.62 -2.05
CA GLU A 249 -19.90 -14.92 -2.30
C GLU A 249 -18.92 -15.95 -2.89
N THR A 250 -18.05 -15.52 -3.80
CA THR A 250 -17.01 -16.38 -4.39
C THR A 250 -16.07 -16.91 -3.31
N ILE A 251 -15.60 -16.03 -2.42
CA ILE A 251 -14.74 -16.40 -1.28
C ILE A 251 -15.51 -17.32 -0.31
N ARG A 252 -16.79 -17.06 -0.05
CA ARG A 252 -17.65 -17.86 0.84
C ARG A 252 -17.75 -19.31 0.37
N VAL A 253 -18.10 -19.53 -0.91
CA VAL A 253 -18.24 -20.86 -1.51
C VAL A 253 -16.91 -21.59 -1.47
N LEU A 254 -15.82 -20.92 -1.84
CA LEU A 254 -14.49 -21.52 -1.80
C LEU A 254 -14.06 -21.89 -0.37
N ALA A 255 -14.39 -21.05 0.62
CA ALA A 255 -14.10 -21.31 2.03
C ALA A 255 -14.92 -22.50 2.56
N GLU A 256 -16.17 -22.65 2.14
CA GLU A 256 -17.02 -23.79 2.47
C GLU A 256 -16.46 -25.09 1.89
N ASP A 257 -16.05 -25.10 0.63
CA ASP A 257 -15.40 -26.24 -0.03
C ASP A 257 -14.08 -26.66 0.66
N LYS A 258 -13.36 -25.68 1.22
CA LYS A 258 -12.12 -25.89 1.99
C LYS A 258 -12.36 -26.22 3.47
N GLY A 259 -13.61 -26.24 3.93
CA GLY A 259 -13.95 -26.49 5.34
C GLY A 259 -13.60 -25.34 6.30
N MET A 260 -13.31 -24.14 5.79
CA MET A 260 -13.02 -22.93 6.56
C MET A 260 -14.32 -22.28 7.07
N ASN A 261 -15.02 -22.98 7.97
CA ASN A 261 -16.35 -22.62 8.45
C ASN A 261 -16.45 -21.20 9.04
N ALA A 262 -15.39 -20.73 9.70
CA ALA A 262 -15.36 -19.38 10.27
C ALA A 262 -15.33 -18.30 9.17
N VAL A 263 -14.52 -18.50 8.12
CA VAL A 263 -14.46 -17.59 6.96
C VAL A 263 -15.79 -17.58 6.22
N SER A 264 -16.37 -18.76 5.94
CA SER A 264 -17.67 -18.87 5.26
C SER A 264 -18.80 -18.17 6.05
N ARG A 265 -18.83 -18.34 7.38
CA ARG A 265 -19.82 -17.65 8.22
C ARG A 265 -19.66 -16.13 8.18
N ILE A 266 -18.43 -15.61 8.25
CA ILE A 266 -18.17 -14.16 8.19
C ILE A 266 -18.58 -13.62 6.82
N ALA A 267 -18.21 -14.29 5.73
CA ALA A 267 -18.60 -13.90 4.37
C ALA A 267 -20.13 -13.84 4.21
N LYS A 268 -20.87 -14.79 4.77
CA LYS A 268 -22.34 -14.75 4.76
C LYS A 268 -22.90 -13.51 5.46
N LEU A 269 -22.43 -13.20 6.66
CA LEU A 269 -22.86 -12.01 7.41
C LEU A 269 -22.51 -10.71 6.67
N THR A 270 -21.33 -10.65 6.07
CA THR A 270 -20.90 -9.52 5.24
C THR A 270 -21.79 -9.36 4.01
N LEU A 271 -22.14 -10.45 3.33
CA LEU A 271 -23.04 -10.41 2.17
C LEU A 271 -24.41 -9.87 2.55
N GLU A 272 -24.97 -10.28 3.69
CA GLU A 272 -26.22 -9.76 4.23
C GLU A 272 -26.12 -8.24 4.52
N SER A 273 -25.00 -7.80 5.10
CA SER A 273 -24.69 -6.38 5.38
C SER A 273 -24.60 -5.53 4.11
N VAL A 274 -23.88 -6.02 3.09
CA VAL A 274 -23.72 -5.34 1.79
C VAL A 274 -25.05 -5.27 1.02
N LYS A 275 -25.85 -6.34 1.04
CA LYS A 275 -27.20 -6.36 0.45
C LYS A 275 -28.16 -5.41 1.15
N ALA A 276 -28.09 -5.33 2.49
CA ALA A 276 -28.90 -4.37 3.23
C ALA A 276 -28.51 -2.91 2.92
N ALA A 277 -27.24 -2.67 2.56
CA ALA A 277 -26.76 -1.35 2.22
C ALA A 277 -27.33 -0.84 0.88
N GLY A 278 -27.70 -1.68 -0.09
CA GLY A 278 -28.25 -1.23 -1.37
C GLY A 278 -29.16 -2.24 -2.08
N ALA A 279 -30.20 -1.76 -2.77
CA ALA A 279 -31.10 -2.60 -3.56
C ALA A 279 -30.39 -3.09 -4.84
N LEU A 280 -30.00 -4.37 -4.85
CA LEU A 280 -29.31 -5.02 -5.96
C LEU A 280 -30.32 -5.58 -6.97
N ASP A 281 -30.37 -5.00 -8.17
CA ASP A 281 -30.97 -5.59 -9.38
C ASP A 281 -29.88 -6.32 -10.21
N GLU A 282 -29.95 -7.66 -10.26
CA GLU A 282 -28.82 -8.56 -10.57
C GLU A 282 -28.38 -8.58 -12.05
N GLU A 283 -29.28 -8.28 -12.99
CA GLU A 283 -29.08 -8.65 -14.41
C GLU A 283 -28.23 -7.63 -15.21
N GLN A 284 -28.51 -6.33 -15.11
CA GLN A 284 -27.74 -5.30 -15.83
C GLN A 284 -26.30 -5.12 -15.32
N THR A 285 -26.03 -5.57 -14.10
CA THR A 285 -24.75 -5.27 -13.45
C THR A 285 -23.68 -6.31 -13.73
N LEU A 286 -24.09 -7.55 -14.01
CA LEU A 286 -23.20 -8.67 -14.32
C LEU A 286 -22.46 -8.45 -15.65
N GLU A 287 -23.12 -7.84 -16.64
CA GLU A 287 -22.51 -7.49 -17.93
C GLU A 287 -21.39 -6.44 -17.79
N LYS A 288 -21.62 -5.38 -17.01
CA LYS A 288 -20.61 -4.34 -16.73
C LYS A 288 -19.38 -4.89 -16.01
N ILE A 289 -19.58 -5.77 -15.03
CA ILE A 289 -18.48 -6.39 -14.27
C ILE A 289 -17.60 -7.23 -15.21
N GLN A 290 -18.19 -7.99 -16.12
CA GLN A 290 -17.45 -8.82 -17.08
C GLN A 290 -16.61 -7.98 -18.05
N GLU A 291 -17.14 -6.84 -18.51
CA GLU A 291 -16.45 -5.91 -19.39
C GLU A 291 -15.21 -5.30 -18.71
N ILE A 292 -15.36 -4.89 -17.44
CA ILE A 292 -14.30 -4.32 -16.61
C ILE A 292 -13.21 -5.36 -16.27
N LYS A 293 -13.60 -6.58 -15.88
CA LYS A 293 -12.64 -7.69 -15.64
C LYS A 293 -11.84 -8.06 -16.90
N LYS A 294 -12.41 -7.84 -18.09
CA LYS A 294 -11.70 -8.05 -19.36
C LYS A 294 -10.69 -6.92 -19.65
N PHE A 295 -10.98 -5.69 -19.23
CA PHE A 295 -10.04 -4.57 -19.34
C PHE A 295 -8.86 -4.73 -18.38
N HIS A 296 -9.12 -5.06 -17.11
CA HIS A 296 -8.06 -5.24 -16.11
C HIS A 296 -7.09 -6.38 -16.45
N ARG A 297 -7.58 -7.53 -16.92
CA ARG A 297 -6.71 -8.63 -17.41
C ARG A 297 -5.76 -8.19 -18.52
N LYS A 298 -6.22 -7.33 -19.44
CA LYS A 298 -5.35 -6.80 -20.52
C LYS A 298 -4.24 -5.88 -20.01
N ILE A 299 -4.43 -5.23 -18.87
CA ILE A 299 -3.41 -4.38 -18.24
C ILE A 299 -2.37 -5.27 -17.56
N MET A 300 -2.82 -6.28 -16.81
CA MET A 300 -1.96 -7.23 -16.09
C MET A 300 -1.14 -8.14 -17.02
N GLU A 301 -1.64 -8.46 -18.22
CA GLU A 301 -0.89 -9.25 -19.23
C GLU A 301 0.23 -8.47 -19.94
N LYS A 302 0.32 -7.14 -19.74
CA LYS A 302 1.30 -6.27 -20.39
C LYS A 302 2.41 -5.74 -19.47
N SER A 303 2.37 -6.09 -18.19
CA SER A 303 3.36 -5.75 -17.15
C SER A 303 4.20 -6.96 -16.78
#